data_AF-A0AAF0UZN4-F1
#
_entry.id   AF-A0AAF0UZN4-F1
#
_cell.length_a   1.000
_cell.length_b   1.000
_cell.length_c   1.000
_cell.angle_alpha   90.00
_cell.angle_beta   90.00
_cell.angle_gamma   90.00
#
_symmetry.space_group_name_H-M   'P 1'
#
loop_
_entity.id
_entity.type
_entity.pdbx_description
1 polymer ?
#
loop_
_entity_poly.entity_id
_entity_poly.type
_entity_poly.pdbx_seq_one_letter_code
_entity_poly.pdbx_strand_id
1 'polypeptide(L)'
;MPRVTSDHSPIMLYCGDWGQNKSYFKFENWWLKLDSFEGMVHSWWSEFVVEGCPDYKLSMKLKLLKLKLREWNSRQLIEDELMVRATILVELEELAKIEESRWRQKSRILWLKQGDNNTRFF
;
A
#
# COMPACT_ATOMS: atom_id res chain seq x y z
N MET A 1 -33.13 -5.71 -23.03
CA MET A 1 -32.40 -6.71 -23.84
C MET A 1 -33.08 -8.07 -23.65
N PRO A 2 -33.29 -8.86 -24.72
CA PRO A 2 -33.90 -10.18 -24.59
C PRO A 2 -32.92 -11.14 -23.90
N ARG A 3 -33.39 -11.92 -22.92
CA ARG A 3 -32.60 -12.99 -22.26
C ARG A 3 -32.63 -14.21 -23.16
N VAL A 4 -31.47 -14.70 -23.61
CA VAL A 4 -31.43 -15.87 -24.51
C VAL A 4 -30.85 -17.12 -23.84
N THR A 5 -30.11 -17.05 -22.72
CA THR A 5 -29.50 -18.28 -22.15
C THR A 5 -29.23 -18.30 -20.63
N SER A 6 -29.69 -17.31 -19.85
CA SER A 6 -29.39 -17.26 -18.41
C SER A 6 -30.59 -16.73 -17.60
N ASP A 7 -31.00 -17.51 -16.59
CA ASP A 7 -31.97 -17.16 -15.56
C ASP A 7 -31.35 -16.23 -14.49
N HIS A 8 -30.02 -16.20 -14.39
CA HIS A 8 -29.31 -15.21 -13.58
C HIS A 8 -29.54 -13.79 -14.10
N SER A 9 -30.02 -12.92 -13.21
CA SER A 9 -30.05 -11.47 -13.45
C SER A 9 -28.66 -10.90 -13.19
N PRO A 10 -28.06 -10.17 -14.14
CA PRO A 10 -26.77 -9.54 -13.91
C PRO A 10 -26.89 -8.52 -12.75
N ILE A 11 -26.00 -8.63 -11.77
CA ILE A 11 -25.87 -7.62 -10.72
C ILE A 11 -25.07 -6.47 -11.33
N MET A 12 -25.76 -5.38 -11.64
CA MET A 12 -25.13 -4.13 -12.04
C MET A 12 -24.53 -3.46 -10.80
N LEU A 13 -23.22 -3.62 -10.62
CA LEU A 13 -22.49 -2.91 -9.58
C LEU A 13 -22.18 -1.49 -10.10
N TYR A 14 -22.91 -0.51 -9.57
CA TYR A 14 -22.56 0.89 -9.75
C TYR A 14 -21.44 1.23 -8.77
N CYS A 15 -20.20 1.14 -9.25
CA CYS A 15 -19.06 1.73 -8.55
C CYS A 15 -19.16 3.24 -8.77
N GLY A 16 -19.85 3.93 -7.87
CA GLY A 16 -19.98 5.39 -7.93
C GLY A 16 -18.62 6.09 -7.90
N ASP A 17 -18.63 7.41 -8.10
CA ASP A 17 -17.46 8.24 -7.89
C ASP A 17 -17.15 8.27 -6.39
N TRP A 18 -16.22 7.43 -5.97
CA TRP A 18 -15.67 7.44 -4.61
C TRP A 18 -14.90 8.75 -4.47
N GLY A 19 -15.60 9.82 -4.12
CA GLY A 19 -15.02 11.15 -3.96
C GLY A 19 -13.71 11.03 -3.18
N GLN A 20 -12.67 11.74 -3.63
CA GLN A 20 -11.33 11.61 -3.06
C GLN A 20 -11.38 11.86 -1.55
N ASN A 21 -11.40 10.78 -0.77
CA ASN A 21 -11.21 10.86 0.66
C ASN A 21 -9.85 11.52 0.89
N LYS A 22 -9.77 12.48 1.81
CA LYS A 22 -8.50 13.08 2.20
C LYS A 22 -7.55 11.96 2.61
N SER A 23 -6.58 11.66 1.75
CA SER A 23 -5.64 10.58 1.98
C SER A 23 -4.84 10.87 3.25
N TYR A 24 -4.84 9.90 4.17
CA TYR A 24 -3.99 9.95 5.35
C TYR A 24 -2.52 10.03 4.92
N PHE A 25 -1.67 10.55 5.80
CA PHE A 25 -0.23 10.51 5.51
C PHE A 25 0.22 9.05 5.47
N LYS A 26 0.82 8.67 4.35
CA LYS A 26 1.43 7.36 4.16
C LYS A 26 2.94 7.52 4.33
N PHE A 27 3.49 6.72 5.23
CA PHE A 27 4.92 6.52 5.30
C PHE A 27 5.29 5.47 4.27
N GLU A 28 6.20 5.79 3.36
CA GLU A 28 6.66 4.81 2.38
C GLU A 28 7.82 4.00 2.94
N ASN A 29 7.66 2.68 3.02
CA ASN A 29 8.67 1.81 3.62
C ASN A 29 10.01 1.86 2.90
N TRP A 30 10.02 2.17 1.60
CA TRP A 30 11.26 2.28 0.82
C TRP A 30 12.14 3.45 1.27
N TRP A 31 11.59 4.46 1.95
CA TRP A 31 12.40 5.54 2.52
C TRP A 31 13.48 5.01 3.47
N LEU A 32 13.19 3.91 4.19
CA LEU A 32 14.14 3.24 5.08
C LEU A 32 15.28 2.52 4.35
N LYS A 33 15.18 2.37 3.03
CA LYS A 33 16.24 1.79 2.19
C LYS A 33 17.26 2.83 1.73
N LEU A 34 17.01 4.11 1.97
CA LEU A 34 17.96 5.18 1.71
C LEU A 34 18.87 5.35 2.91
N ASP A 35 20.18 5.20 2.72
CA ASP A 35 21.18 5.29 3.78
C ASP A 35 21.15 6.65 4.51
N SER A 36 20.76 7.72 3.80
CA SER A 36 20.67 9.08 4.36
C SER A 36 19.40 9.35 5.17
N PHE A 37 18.38 8.50 5.07
CA PHE A 37 17.04 8.81 5.60
C PHE A 37 17.00 8.97 7.12
N GLU A 38 17.64 8.04 7.85
CA GLU A 38 17.71 8.11 9.31
C GLU A 38 18.38 9.42 9.77
N GLY A 39 19.52 9.77 9.16
CA GLY A 39 20.26 10.99 9.46
C GLY A 39 19.43 12.25 9.20
N MET A 40 18.69 12.29 8.09
CA MET A 40 17.79 13.41 7.78
C MET A 40 16.69 13.57 8.84
N VAL A 41 16.01 12.47 9.20
CA VAL A 41 14.95 12.50 10.22
C VAL A 41 15.50 12.94 11.58
N HIS A 42 16.69 12.45 11.95
CA HIS A 42 17.34 12.84 13.20
C HIS A 42 17.70 14.33 13.22
N SER A 43 18.22 14.88 12.11
CA SER A 43 18.51 16.31 11.97
C SER A 43 17.25 17.15 12.19
N TRP A 44 16.19 16.87 11.43
CA TRP A 44 14.92 17.61 11.53
C TRP A 44 14.32 17.51 12.94
N TRP A 45 14.34 16.32 13.54
CA TRP A 45 13.81 16.10 14.88
C TRP A 45 14.51 16.94 15.95
N SER A 46 15.83 17.09 15.80
CA SER A 46 16.69 17.88 16.68
C SER A 46 16.50 19.39 16.49
N GLU A 47 16.25 19.83 15.25
CA GLU A 47 15.95 21.23 14.91
C GLU A 47 14.60 21.72 15.44
N PHE A 48 13.63 20.82 15.65
CA PHE A 48 12.31 21.22 16.14
C PHE A 48 12.36 21.69 17.59
N VAL A 49 12.18 23.00 17.78
CA VAL A 49 11.97 23.63 19.08
C VAL A 49 10.47 23.76 19.32
N VAL A 50 9.96 23.04 20.32
CA VAL A 50 8.54 23.08 20.73
C VAL A 50 8.48 23.22 22.24
N GLU A 51 7.70 24.19 22.71
CA GLU A 51 7.41 24.41 24.13
C GLU A 51 6.06 23.80 24.53
N GLY A 52 5.87 23.55 25.83
CA GLY A 52 4.64 22.98 26.39
C GLY A 52 4.83 21.67 27.16
N CYS A 53 3.71 21.02 27.51
CA CYS A 53 3.74 19.73 28.20
C CYS A 53 4.31 18.62 27.30
N PRO A 54 4.84 17.53 27.88
CA PRO A 54 5.48 16.44 27.12
C PRO A 54 4.61 15.88 25.99
N ASP A 55 3.33 15.64 26.25
CA ASP A 55 2.39 15.09 25.27
C ASP A 55 2.19 16.06 24.09
N TYR A 56 2.06 17.35 24.40
CA TYR A 56 1.95 18.39 23.37
C TYR A 56 3.22 18.46 22.52
N LYS A 57 4.40 18.45 23.17
CA LYS A 57 5.71 18.47 22.50
C LYS A 57 5.84 17.32 21.51
N LEU A 58 5.55 16.09 21.94
CA LEU A 58 5.60 14.91 21.07
C LEU A 58 4.61 15.06 19.91
N SER A 59 3.36 15.40 20.20
CA SER A 59 2.32 15.53 19.17
C SER A 59 2.68 16.58 18.11
N MET A 60 3.28 17.69 18.53
CA MET A 60 3.66 18.78 17.63
C MET A 60 4.91 18.41 16.82
N LYS A 61 5.93 17.80 17.44
CA LYS A 61 7.10 17.31 16.71
C LYS A 61 6.72 16.29 15.64
N LEU A 62 5.79 15.38 15.92
CA LEU A 62 5.26 14.44 14.92
C LEU A 62 4.50 15.16 13.79
N LYS A 63 3.73 16.21 14.10
CA LYS A 63 3.06 17.04 13.07
C LYS A 63 4.08 17.76 12.18
N LEU A 64 5.13 18.34 12.75
CA LEU A 64 6.20 19.01 12.02
C LEU A 64 6.98 18.02 11.15
N LEU A 65 7.33 16.85 11.70
CA LEU A 65 8.01 15.79 10.96
C LEU A 65 7.18 15.33 9.76
N LYS A 66 5.87 15.15 9.94
CA LYS A 66 4.94 14.82 8.83
C LYS A 66 4.96 15.88 7.72
N LEU A 67 5.02 17.17 8.07
CA LEU A 67 5.10 18.24 7.07
C LEU A 67 6.43 18.18 6.31
N LYS A 68 7.55 18.00 7.03
CA LYS A 68 8.87 17.86 6.42
C LYS A 68 8.98 16.64 5.50
N LEU A 69 8.45 15.50 5.92
CA LEU A 69 8.41 14.30 5.08
C LEU A 69 7.58 14.51 3.81
N ARG A 70 6.47 15.25 3.89
CA ARG A 70 5.66 15.59 2.71
C ARG A 70 6.40 16.51 1.74
N GLU A 71 7.04 17.55 2.27
CA GLU A 71 7.87 18.48 1.50
C GLU A 71 9.01 17.72 0.81
N TRP A 72 9.76 16.93 1.58
CA TRP A 72 10.85 16.10 1.07
C TRP A 72 10.38 15.08 0.02
N ASN A 73 9.24 14.42 0.21
CA ASN A 73 8.71 13.46 -0.76
C ASN A 73 8.11 14.12 -2.02
N SER A 74 7.81 15.43 -1.98
CA SER A 74 7.32 16.18 -3.14
C SER A 74 8.42 16.65 -4.09
N ARG A 75 9.68 16.57 -3.65
CA ARG A 75 10.83 16.95 -4.46
C ARG A 75 11.09 15.91 -5.56
N GLN A 76 11.88 16.29 -6.56
CA GLN A 76 12.37 15.32 -7.53
C GLN A 76 13.37 14.37 -6.88
N LEU A 77 13.16 13.08 -7.13
CA LEU A 77 14.11 12.04 -6.71
C LEU A 77 15.42 12.21 -7.49
N ILE A 78 16.53 11.98 -6.80
CA ILE A 78 17.85 11.91 -7.45
C ILE A 78 18.08 10.53 -8.06
N GLU A 79 19.10 10.40 -8.92
CA GLU A 79 19.41 9.17 -9.65
C GLU A 79 19.48 7.93 -8.74
N ASP A 80 20.22 8.01 -7.63
CA ASP A 80 20.38 6.91 -6.69
C ASP A 80 19.04 6.47 -6.06
N GLU A 81 18.17 7.44 -5.74
CA GLU A 81 16.85 7.16 -5.17
C GLU A 81 15.89 6.56 -6.19
N LEU A 82 15.99 7.00 -7.45
CA LEU A 82 15.25 6.42 -8.57
C LEU A 82 15.66 4.96 -8.78
N MET A 83 16.96 4.67 -8.73
CA MET A 83 17.48 3.31 -8.86
C MET A 83 16.99 2.41 -7.72
N VAL A 84 17.09 2.85 -6.46
CA VAL A 84 16.56 2.10 -5.31
C VAL A 84 15.07 1.82 -5.48
N ARG A 85 14.29 2.82 -5.90
CA ARG A 85 12.86 2.67 -6.11
C ARG A 85 12.57 1.68 -7.25
N ALA A 86 13.32 1.74 -8.35
CA ALA A 86 13.17 0.82 -9.47
C ALA A 86 13.46 -0.63 -9.07
N THR A 87 14.53 -0.87 -8.31
CA THR A 87 14.86 -2.20 -7.75
C THR A 87 13.71 -2.74 -6.91
N ILE A 88 13.16 -1.92 -6.01
CA ILE A 88 12.05 -2.33 -5.14
C ILE A 88 10.79 -2.67 -5.95
N LEU A 89 10.52 -1.92 -7.04
CA LEU A 89 9.37 -2.23 -7.91
C LEU A 89 9.52 -3.58 -8.61
N VAL A 90 10.73 -3.92 -9.06
CA VAL A 90 11.02 -5.24 -9.66
C VAL A 90 10.82 -6.34 -8.63
N GLU A 91 11.37 -6.19 -7.42
CA GLU A 91 11.20 -7.16 -6.33
C GLU A 91 9.73 -7.36 -5.97
N LEU A 92 8.94 -6.28 -5.91
CA LEU A 92 7.49 -6.35 -5.66
C LEU A 92 6.76 -7.13 -6.75
N GLU A 93 7.12 -6.93 -8.01
CA GLU A 93 6.52 -7.66 -9.13
C GLU A 93 6.83 -9.17 -9.06
N GLU A 94 8.08 -9.52 -8.73
CA GLU A 94 8.48 -10.91 -8.53
C GLU A 94 7.73 -11.57 -7.38
N LEU A 95 7.61 -10.88 -6.24
CA LEU A 95 6.84 -11.36 -5.10
C LEU A 95 5.36 -11.56 -5.43
N ALA A 96 4.77 -10.64 -6.20
CA ALA A 96 3.37 -10.77 -6.65
C ALA A 96 3.18 -12.01 -7.54
N LYS A 97 4.11 -12.29 -8.46
CA LYS A 97 4.08 -13.51 -9.31
C LYS A 97 4.19 -14.80 -8.49
N ILE A 98 5.06 -14.79 -7.48
CA ILE A 98 5.21 -15.91 -6.55
C ILE A 98 3.93 -16.12 -5.73
N GLU A 99 3.35 -15.04 -5.23
CA GLU A 99 2.12 -15.08 -4.46
C GLU A 99 0.95 -15.63 -5.30
N GLU A 100 0.78 -15.14 -6.54
CA GLU A 100 -0.24 -15.65 -7.45
C GLU A 100 -0.07 -17.16 -7.70
N SER A 101 1.17 -17.62 -7.92
CA SER A 101 1.47 -19.04 -8.10
C SER A 101 1.12 -19.87 -6.87
N ARG A 102 1.43 -19.36 -5.67
CA ARG A 102 1.05 -19.98 -4.38
C ARG A 102 -0.47 -20.08 -4.23
N TRP A 103 -1.21 -19.02 -4.58
CA TRP A 103 -2.66 -19.02 -4.52
C TRP A 103 -3.27 -20.04 -5.50
N ARG A 104 -2.78 -20.12 -6.73
CA ARG A 104 -3.24 -21.14 -7.70
C ARG A 104 -3.03 -22.57 -7.19
N GLN A 105 -1.86 -22.86 -6.61
CA GLN A 105 -1.56 -24.17 -6.04
C GLN A 105 -2.45 -24.49 -4.83
N LYS A 106 -2.60 -23.55 -3.88
CA LYS A 106 -3.48 -23.71 -2.71
C LYS A 106 -4.92 -23.95 -3.11
N SER A 107 -5.45 -23.18 -4.06
CA SER A 107 -6.81 -23.36 -4.59
C SER A 107 -6.97 -24.75 -5.19
N ARG A 108 -6.02 -25.22 -6.01
CA ARG A 108 -6.08 -26.57 -6.60
C ARG A 108 -6.06 -27.67 -5.53
N ILE A 109 -5.25 -27.53 -4.48
CA ILE A 109 -5.24 -28.48 -3.34
C ILE A 109 -6.56 -28.44 -2.56
N LEU A 110 -7.11 -27.25 -2.33
CA LEU A 110 -8.42 -27.09 -1.68
C LEU A 110 -9.52 -27.78 -2.50
N TRP A 111 -9.55 -27.56 -3.81
CA TRP A 111 -10.45 -28.24 -4.73
C TRP A 111 -10.31 -29.77 -4.68
N LEU A 112 -9.08 -30.30 -4.67
CA LEU A 112 -8.84 -31.75 -4.55
C LEU A 112 -9.27 -32.32 -3.19
N LYS A 113 -9.09 -31.57 -2.09
CA LYS A 113 -9.44 -32.00 -0.72
C LYS A 113 -10.93 -31.91 -0.42
N GLN A 114 -11.60 -30.86 -0.89
CA GLN A 114 -13.03 -30.65 -0.67
C GLN A 114 -13.88 -31.41 -1.69
N GLY A 115 -13.27 -31.90 -2.77
CA GLY A 115 -13.98 -32.49 -3.89
C GLY A 115 -14.94 -31.49 -4.54
N ASP A 116 -15.59 -31.91 -5.61
CA ASP A 116 -16.73 -31.17 -6.14
C ASP A 116 -17.92 -31.43 -5.20
N ASN A 117 -18.01 -30.70 -4.09
CA ASN A 117 -19.16 -30.76 -3.16
C ASN A 117 -20.49 -30.28 -3.82
N ASN A 118 -20.50 -30.09 -5.14
CA ASN A 118 -21.65 -29.76 -5.96
C ASN A 118 -22.26 -30.97 -6.70
N THR A 119 -21.98 -32.21 -6.30
CA THR A 119 -22.66 -33.38 -6.87
C THR A 119 -23.98 -33.75 -6.16
N ARG A 120 -24.48 -32.92 -5.23
CA ARG A 120 -25.78 -33.19 -4.58
C ARG A 120 -26.99 -32.61 -5.33
N PHE A 121 -26.76 -31.83 -6.39
CA PHE A 121 -27.81 -31.20 -7.20
C PHE A 121 -27.80 -31.62 -8.68
N PHE A 122 -27.01 -32.65 -9.04
CA PHE A 122 -27.12 -33.37 -10.31
C PHE A 122 -27.50 -34.83 -10.04
#